data_AF-A0A9P5PEQ0-F1
#
_entry.id   AF-A0A9P5PEQ0-F1
#
_cell.length_a   1.000
_cell.length_b   1.000
_cell.length_c   1.000
_cell.angle_alpha   90.00
_cell.angle_beta   90.00
_cell.angle_gamma   90.00
#
_symmetry.space_group_name_H-M   'P 1'
#
loop_
_entity.id
_entity.type
_entity.pdbx_description
1 polymer ?
#
loop_
_entity_poly.entity_id
_entity_poly.type
_entity_poly.pdbx_seq_one_letter_code
_entity_poly.pdbx_strand_id
1 'polypeptide(L)'
;MRAAKRRLAKASDRTSSHQNALRQVLSHGTAVETDRSAETFDASRGAHTGKPGTKKQLGTVEERRGFYQLADLLAQGFEYVKWDGRTPTPVIDRLGRIVAVLAGQPEDPTYSNELMQAYNLMEARGNAYGIGSSASQPHKRGHFSAYNCGTTMGMGNRFPVFMNPKAKRPLIQELLDAKPFQRMASYQSRTFILLWAPRVYAEYEHVNGVLRQKMRIRPNFAGSIFLVQRSILARTSGRTSTETSSTGLLVGVLSQPWVGLTRDIARSSFCGS
;
A
#
# COMPACT_ATOMS: atom_id res chain seq x y z
N MET A 1 -16.52 -15.52 37.11
CA MET A 1 -16.03 -14.15 37.43
C MET A 1 -14.65 -13.79 36.86
N ARG A 2 -13.58 -14.59 37.01
CA ARG A 2 -12.22 -14.24 36.49
C ARG A 2 -12.17 -13.94 34.97
N ALA A 3 -12.88 -14.71 34.14
CA ALA A 3 -12.88 -14.52 32.69
C ALA A 3 -13.55 -13.20 32.24
N ALA A 4 -14.63 -12.77 32.92
CA ALA A 4 -15.30 -11.50 32.64
C ALA A 4 -14.42 -10.31 33.02
N LYS A 5 -13.76 -10.37 34.19
CA LYS A 5 -12.80 -9.35 34.63
C LYS A 5 -11.60 -9.23 33.67
N ARG A 6 -11.13 -10.37 33.11
CA ARG A 6 -10.07 -10.41 32.09
C ARG A 6 -10.51 -9.84 30.74
N ARG A 7 -11.78 -10.01 30.35
CA ARG A 7 -12.37 -9.41 29.13
C ARG A 7 -12.53 -7.90 29.28
N LEU A 8 -13.01 -7.43 30.42
CA LEU A 8 -13.13 -6.00 30.73
C LEU A 8 -11.77 -5.31 30.80
N ALA A 9 -10.78 -5.92 31.44
CA ALA A 9 -9.41 -5.41 31.47
C ALA A 9 -8.78 -5.37 30.06
N LYS A 10 -9.00 -6.40 29.23
CA LYS A 10 -8.58 -6.36 27.80
C LYS A 10 -9.33 -5.30 27.01
N ALA A 11 -10.59 -5.02 27.31
CA ALA A 11 -11.37 -4.00 26.63
C ALA A 11 -10.89 -2.59 27.01
N SER A 12 -10.66 -2.31 28.30
CA SER A 12 -10.12 -1.02 28.74
C SER A 12 -8.70 -0.78 28.24
N ASP A 13 -7.85 -1.81 28.27
CA ASP A 13 -6.48 -1.77 27.75
C ASP A 13 -6.47 -1.51 26.23
N ARG A 14 -7.38 -2.15 25.49
CA ARG A 14 -7.61 -1.85 24.06
C ARG A 14 -7.99 -0.39 23.85
N THR A 15 -8.99 0.12 24.57
CA THR A 15 -9.42 1.53 24.45
C THR A 15 -8.27 2.50 24.71
N SER A 16 -7.47 2.25 25.74
CA SER A 16 -6.31 3.10 26.07
C SER A 16 -5.20 3.06 25.00
N SER A 17 -4.92 1.89 24.41
CA SER A 17 -3.94 1.73 23.33
C SER A 17 -4.38 2.41 22.04
N HIS A 18 -5.68 2.35 21.70
CA HIS A 18 -6.23 3.03 20.52
C HIS A 18 -6.15 4.55 20.66
N GLN A 19 -6.46 5.08 21.85
CA GLN A 19 -6.37 6.51 22.12
C GLN A 19 -4.93 7.04 22.05
N ASN A 20 -3.95 6.27 22.51
CA ASN A 20 -2.54 6.68 22.42
C ASN A 20 -2.02 6.69 20.98
N ALA A 21 -2.36 5.66 20.18
CA ALA A 21 -2.02 5.65 18.76
C ALA A 21 -2.69 6.83 18.05
N LEU A 22 -3.98 7.06 18.27
CA LEU A 22 -4.71 8.18 17.68
C LEU A 22 -4.08 9.53 18.05
N ARG A 23 -3.71 9.75 19.32
CA ARG A 23 -3.01 10.98 19.75
C ARG A 23 -1.67 11.17 19.06
N GLN A 24 -0.88 10.10 18.91
CA GLN A 24 0.40 10.16 18.21
C GLN A 24 0.23 10.49 16.73
N VAL A 25 -0.85 10.03 16.10
CA VAL A 25 -1.08 10.31 14.67
C VAL A 25 -1.63 11.72 14.49
N LEU A 26 -2.59 12.12 15.33
CA LEU A 26 -3.17 13.47 15.34
C LEU A 26 -2.17 14.55 15.72
N SER A 27 -1.06 14.22 16.41
CA SER A 27 0.02 15.19 16.63
C SER A 27 0.73 15.61 15.35
N HIS A 28 0.52 14.90 14.24
CA HIS A 28 1.17 15.16 12.94
C HIS A 28 0.20 15.70 11.88
N GLY A 29 -1.10 15.80 12.15
CA GLY A 29 -2.07 16.36 11.20
C GLY A 29 -3.54 16.17 11.60
N THR A 30 -4.42 16.84 10.85
CA THR A 30 -5.89 16.75 11.02
C THR A 30 -6.42 15.43 10.46
N ALA A 31 -7.30 14.75 11.18
CA ALA A 31 -7.96 13.55 10.68
C ALA A 31 -9.10 13.88 9.72
N VAL A 32 -9.32 12.99 8.75
CA VAL A 32 -10.54 12.90 7.98
C VAL A 32 -11.45 11.89 8.69
N GLU A 33 -12.64 12.33 9.09
CA GLU A 33 -13.61 11.48 9.77
C GLU A 33 -14.60 10.89 8.76
N THR A 34 -14.97 9.63 8.94
CA THR A 34 -16.08 9.02 8.21
C THR A 34 -17.17 8.55 9.18
N ASP A 35 -18.42 8.73 8.77
CA ASP A 35 -19.61 8.24 9.46
C ASP A 35 -19.75 6.70 9.44
N ARG A 36 -18.90 6.01 8.68
CA ARG A 36 -18.90 4.55 8.54
C ARG A 36 -18.09 3.88 9.64
N SER A 37 -18.46 2.63 9.94
CA SER A 37 -17.69 1.77 10.84
C SER A 37 -16.90 0.75 10.04
N ALA A 38 -15.59 0.66 10.30
CA ALA A 38 -14.72 -0.31 9.64
C ALA A 38 -15.16 -1.77 9.81
N GLU A 39 -15.85 -2.10 10.91
CA GLU A 39 -16.46 -3.42 11.17
C GLU A 39 -17.52 -3.82 10.13
N THR A 40 -18.12 -2.84 9.47
CA THR A 40 -19.14 -3.10 8.45
C THR A 40 -18.54 -3.37 7.08
N PHE A 41 -17.26 -3.05 6.87
CA PHE A 41 -16.59 -3.31 5.60
C PHE A 41 -16.42 -4.80 5.39
N ASP A 42 -16.66 -5.29 4.17
CA ASP A 42 -16.47 -6.70 3.85
C ASP A 42 -15.00 -7.11 4.02
N ALA A 43 -14.06 -6.19 3.77
CA ALA A 43 -12.64 -6.35 4.08
C ALA A 43 -12.34 -6.68 5.56
N SER A 44 -13.24 -6.36 6.50
CA SER A 44 -13.06 -6.62 7.93
C SER A 44 -13.49 -8.04 8.34
N ARG A 45 -14.34 -8.70 7.53
CA ARG A 45 -14.93 -10.01 7.82
C ARG A 45 -14.00 -11.21 7.56
N GLY A 46 -12.82 -10.98 6.99
CA GLY A 46 -11.84 -12.04 6.76
C GLY A 46 -10.42 -11.52 6.69
N ALA A 47 -9.54 -12.04 7.53
CA ALA A 47 -8.10 -11.86 7.39
C ALA A 47 -7.58 -12.84 6.31
N HIS A 48 -7.89 -12.65 5.02
CA HIS A 48 -7.07 -13.19 3.92
C HIS A 48 -7.56 -12.78 2.52
N THR A 49 -6.62 -12.21 1.75
CA THR A 49 -6.57 -12.08 0.27
C THR A 49 -7.84 -11.58 -0.39
N GLY A 50 -7.80 -10.35 -0.92
CA GLY A 50 -8.86 -9.73 -1.72
C GLY A 50 -9.48 -10.70 -2.73
N LYS A 51 -10.52 -11.42 -2.29
CA LYS A 51 -11.44 -12.14 -3.15
C LYS A 51 -12.16 -11.02 -3.87
N PRO A 52 -12.07 -10.92 -5.20
CA PRO A 52 -12.62 -9.79 -5.92
C PRO A 52 -14.17 -9.75 -5.88
N GLY A 53 -14.83 -10.51 -5.00
CA GLY A 53 -16.26 -10.78 -5.07
C GLY A 53 -16.60 -11.80 -6.16
N THR A 54 -17.86 -12.18 -6.23
CA THR A 54 -18.40 -13.01 -7.30
C THR A 54 -18.57 -12.17 -8.58
N LYS A 55 -18.56 -12.81 -9.77
CA LYS A 55 -18.83 -12.09 -11.04
C LYS A 55 -20.14 -11.30 -11.00
N LYS A 56 -21.16 -11.80 -10.29
CA LYS A 56 -22.45 -11.11 -10.09
C LYS A 56 -22.33 -9.82 -9.27
N GLN A 57 -21.42 -9.75 -8.30
CA GLN A 57 -21.18 -8.56 -7.48
C GLN A 57 -20.32 -7.52 -8.20
N LEU A 58 -19.45 -7.99 -9.10
CA LEU A 58 -18.42 -7.19 -9.75
C LEU A 58 -18.87 -6.35 -10.94
N GLY A 59 -20.05 -6.64 -11.50
CA GLY A 59 -20.50 -6.02 -12.74
C GLY A 59 -19.79 -6.55 -14.00
N THR A 60 -20.08 -5.93 -15.14
CA THR A 60 -19.50 -6.26 -16.44
C THR A 60 -18.00 -5.94 -16.51
N VAL A 61 -17.30 -6.35 -17.58
CA VAL A 61 -15.87 -6.00 -17.73
C VAL A 61 -15.73 -4.50 -18.01
N GLU A 62 -16.69 -3.96 -18.75
CA GLU A 62 -16.81 -2.58 -19.19
C GLU A 62 -17.03 -1.66 -17.99
N GLU A 63 -17.99 -1.98 -17.11
CA GLU A 63 -18.22 -1.25 -15.85
C GLU A 63 -16.98 -1.22 -14.96
N ARG A 64 -16.24 -2.33 -14.89
CA ARG A 64 -15.04 -2.42 -14.07
C ARG A 64 -13.85 -1.63 -14.62
N ARG A 65 -13.83 -1.43 -15.94
CA ARG A 65 -12.79 -0.68 -16.66
C ARG A 65 -13.21 0.75 -16.98
N GLY A 66 -14.41 1.16 -16.55
CA GLY A 66 -14.92 2.51 -16.71
C GLY A 66 -13.96 3.51 -16.06
N PHE A 67 -13.72 4.61 -16.77
CA PHE A 67 -13.09 5.79 -16.22
C PHE A 67 -14.18 6.64 -15.57
N TYR A 68 -13.93 7.11 -14.36
CA TYR A 68 -14.83 8.01 -13.65
C TYR A 68 -14.19 9.39 -13.63
N GLN A 69 -14.95 10.40 -14.03
CA GLN A 69 -14.61 11.78 -13.75
C GLN A 69 -14.94 12.13 -12.30
N LEU A 70 -14.35 13.19 -11.78
CA LEU A 70 -14.64 13.66 -10.42
C LEU A 70 -16.14 13.92 -10.23
N ALA A 71 -16.80 14.54 -11.22
CA ALA A 71 -18.24 14.80 -11.20
C ALA A 71 -19.07 13.51 -11.04
N ASP A 72 -18.67 12.41 -11.69
CA ASP A 72 -19.36 11.13 -11.60
C ASP A 72 -19.27 10.52 -10.20
N LEU A 73 -18.13 10.70 -9.52
CA LEU A 73 -17.93 10.22 -8.16
C LEU A 73 -18.71 11.08 -7.16
N LEU A 74 -18.70 12.39 -7.31
CA LEU A 74 -19.50 13.28 -6.47
C LEU A 74 -21.00 12.98 -6.61
N ALA A 75 -21.48 12.73 -7.83
CA ALA A 75 -22.87 12.33 -8.08
C ALA A 75 -23.23 10.97 -7.45
N GLN A 76 -22.24 10.08 -7.23
CA GLN A 76 -22.41 8.81 -6.51
C GLN A 76 -22.32 8.96 -4.98
N GLY A 77 -22.19 10.19 -4.47
CA GLY A 77 -22.11 10.47 -3.04
C GLY A 77 -20.73 10.31 -2.43
N PHE A 78 -19.67 10.26 -3.25
CA PHE A 78 -18.30 10.36 -2.73
C PHE A 78 -17.99 11.78 -2.29
N GLU A 79 -17.16 11.90 -1.27
CA GLU A 79 -16.63 13.17 -0.80
C GLU A 79 -15.23 13.41 -1.36
N TYR A 80 -14.99 14.64 -1.83
CA TYR A 80 -13.65 15.05 -2.25
C TYR A 80 -12.92 15.73 -1.09
N VAL A 81 -11.88 15.08 -0.60
CA VAL A 81 -10.97 15.65 0.40
C VAL A 81 -9.74 16.18 -0.31
N LYS A 82 -9.55 17.50 -0.26
CA LYS A 82 -8.33 18.13 -0.77
C LYS A 82 -7.15 17.78 0.14
N TRP A 83 -6.09 17.24 -0.43
CA TRP A 83 -4.88 16.87 0.28
C TRP A 83 -3.65 17.45 -0.43
N ASP A 84 -2.70 17.97 0.35
CA ASP A 84 -1.48 18.60 -0.16
C ASP A 84 -0.40 17.60 -0.59
N GLY A 85 -0.60 16.31 -0.29
CA GLY A 85 0.37 15.24 -0.54
C GLY A 85 1.57 15.26 0.41
N ARG A 86 1.59 16.15 1.40
CA ARG A 86 2.73 16.39 2.30
C ARG A 86 2.39 16.11 3.75
N THR A 87 1.28 16.67 4.22
CA THR A 87 0.86 16.56 5.60
C THR A 87 0.28 15.16 5.85
N PRO A 88 0.77 14.40 6.84
CA PRO A 88 0.14 13.13 7.19
C PRO A 88 -1.31 13.34 7.61
N THR A 89 -2.23 12.61 7.00
CA THR A 89 -3.68 12.75 7.23
C THR A 89 -4.30 11.38 7.46
N PRO A 90 -4.59 11.00 8.73
CA PRO A 90 -5.29 9.76 9.00
C PRO A 90 -6.76 9.84 8.57
N VAL A 91 -7.30 8.71 8.13
CA VAL A 91 -8.73 8.53 7.93
C VAL A 91 -9.25 7.69 9.10
N ILE A 92 -10.16 8.25 9.87
CA ILE A 92 -10.72 7.63 11.07
C ILE A 92 -12.19 7.30 10.87
N ASP A 93 -12.59 6.12 11.33
CA ASP A 93 -13.98 5.69 11.30
C ASP A 93 -14.80 6.29 12.46
N ARG A 94 -16.12 6.09 12.45
CA ARG A 94 -17.02 6.62 13.49
C ARG A 94 -16.72 6.15 14.91
N LEU A 95 -15.91 5.11 15.07
CA LEU A 95 -15.48 4.57 16.37
C LEU A 95 -14.08 5.06 16.77
N GLY A 96 -13.49 6.00 16.01
CA GLY A 96 -12.16 6.55 16.24
C GLY A 96 -11.02 5.62 15.82
N ARG A 97 -11.28 4.64 14.95
CA ARG A 97 -10.25 3.71 14.47
C ARG A 97 -9.64 4.21 13.18
N ILE A 98 -8.30 4.17 13.10
CA ILE A 98 -7.57 4.49 11.87
C ILE A 98 -7.79 3.37 10.86
N VAL A 99 -8.44 3.69 9.73
CA VAL A 99 -8.74 2.75 8.63
C VAL A 99 -7.83 2.93 7.43
N ALA A 100 -7.28 4.14 7.26
CA ALA A 100 -6.27 4.46 6.27
C ALA A 100 -5.41 5.61 6.77
N VAL A 101 -4.21 5.76 6.21
CA VAL A 101 -3.33 6.90 6.49
C VAL A 101 -2.80 7.43 5.18
N LEU A 102 -3.08 8.70 4.88
CA LEU A 102 -2.39 9.44 3.85
C LEU A 102 -1.03 9.83 4.41
N ALA A 103 0.00 9.08 4.06
CA ALA A 103 1.32 9.14 4.71
C ALA A 103 2.03 10.50 4.57
N GLY A 104 1.76 11.22 3.49
CA GLY A 104 2.48 12.45 3.14
C GLY A 104 3.87 12.17 2.60
N GLN A 105 4.78 13.12 2.81
CA GLN A 105 6.20 12.98 2.52
C GLN A 105 7.04 13.52 3.69
N PRO A 106 8.30 13.07 3.82
CA PRO A 106 9.22 13.65 4.80
C PRO A 106 9.37 15.17 4.63
N GLU A 107 9.64 15.87 5.73
CA GLU A 107 10.10 17.26 5.75
C GLU A 107 11.56 17.37 5.30
N ASP A 108 11.87 16.81 4.13
CA ASP A 108 13.19 16.94 3.50
C ASP A 108 13.01 17.47 2.07
N PRO A 109 13.57 18.65 1.75
CA PRO A 109 13.46 19.24 0.42
C PRO A 109 14.11 18.39 -0.69
N THR A 110 15.06 17.52 -0.34
CA THR A 110 15.73 16.61 -1.28
C THR A 110 14.89 15.39 -1.65
N TYR A 111 13.83 15.08 -0.88
CA TYR A 111 13.05 13.85 -1.06
C TYR A 111 12.42 13.79 -2.45
N SER A 112 11.80 14.88 -2.91
CA SER A 112 11.18 14.94 -4.24
C SER A 112 12.21 14.74 -5.36
N ASN A 113 13.42 15.30 -5.21
CA ASN A 113 14.50 15.10 -6.18
C ASN A 113 14.98 13.65 -6.21
N GLU A 114 15.06 12.98 -5.07
CA GLU A 114 15.43 11.56 -5.01
C GLU A 114 14.34 10.64 -5.60
N LEU A 115 13.06 10.99 -5.47
CA LEU A 115 11.98 10.28 -6.20
C LEU A 115 12.14 10.42 -7.72
N MET A 116 12.50 11.61 -8.20
CA MET A 116 12.80 11.83 -9.62
C MET A 116 14.05 11.06 -10.08
N GLN A 117 15.08 10.95 -9.24
CA GLN A 117 16.23 10.09 -9.52
C GLN A 117 15.83 8.62 -9.61
N ALA A 118 14.94 8.14 -8.73
CA ALA A 118 14.41 6.78 -8.80
C ALA A 118 13.70 6.54 -10.15
N TYR A 119 12.86 7.49 -10.56
CA TYR A 119 12.15 7.45 -11.85
C TYR A 119 13.13 7.38 -13.02
N ASN A 120 14.07 8.33 -13.10
CA ASN A 120 15.05 8.39 -14.18
C ASN A 120 15.89 7.12 -14.26
N LEU A 121 16.27 6.55 -13.11
CA LEU A 121 17.03 5.30 -13.06
C LEU A 121 16.20 4.11 -13.57
N MET A 122 14.92 4.01 -13.17
CA MET A 122 14.01 2.98 -13.69
C MET A 122 13.82 3.08 -15.20
N GLU A 123 13.64 4.29 -15.71
CA GLU A 123 13.46 4.54 -17.15
C GLU A 123 14.72 4.20 -17.92
N ALA A 124 15.88 4.74 -17.52
CA ALA A 124 17.16 4.50 -18.17
C ALA A 124 17.52 3.01 -18.20
N ARG A 125 17.37 2.32 -17.08
CA ARG A 125 17.67 0.88 -16.99
C ARG A 125 16.60 0.02 -17.66
N GLY A 126 15.33 0.40 -17.56
CA GLY A 126 14.24 -0.24 -18.30
C GLY A 126 14.50 -0.24 -19.81
N ASN A 127 14.95 0.90 -20.35
CA ASN A 127 15.32 1.05 -21.75
C ASN A 127 16.56 0.23 -22.12
N ALA A 128 17.63 0.29 -21.32
CA ALA A 128 18.85 -0.48 -21.55
C ALA A 128 18.61 -2.00 -21.57
N TYR A 129 17.66 -2.48 -20.77
CA TYR A 129 17.28 -3.90 -20.70
C TYR A 129 16.15 -4.29 -21.66
N GLY A 130 15.70 -3.39 -22.54
CA GLY A 130 14.63 -3.63 -23.52
C GLY A 130 13.27 -3.94 -22.89
N ILE A 131 13.02 -3.49 -21.66
CA ILE A 131 11.78 -3.80 -20.92
C ILE A 131 10.58 -3.04 -21.48
N GLY A 132 10.83 -1.94 -22.20
CA GLY A 132 9.79 -1.09 -22.78
C GLY A 132 9.35 -1.45 -24.20
N SER A 133 10.16 -2.18 -24.98
CA SER A 133 9.84 -2.51 -26.38
C SER A 133 8.95 -3.75 -26.51
N SER A 134 9.02 -4.67 -25.55
CA SER A 134 8.19 -5.86 -25.47
C SER A 134 7.24 -5.73 -24.27
N ALA A 135 6.24 -4.86 -24.35
CA ALA A 135 5.23 -4.78 -23.30
C ALA A 135 4.58 -6.15 -23.13
N SER A 136 4.91 -6.82 -22.03
CA SER A 136 4.23 -8.04 -21.59
C SER A 136 2.74 -7.75 -21.47
N GLN A 137 1.93 -8.80 -21.65
CA GLN A 137 0.48 -8.80 -21.52
C GLN A 137 -0.02 -7.80 -20.45
N PRO A 138 -1.07 -7.00 -20.74
CA PRO A 138 -1.58 -6.01 -19.81
C PRO A 138 -1.81 -6.62 -18.42
N HIS A 139 -1.08 -6.12 -17.42
CA HIS A 139 -1.26 -6.57 -16.05
C HIS A 139 -2.48 -5.86 -15.45
N LYS A 140 -3.14 -6.49 -14.46
CA LYS A 140 -4.29 -5.91 -13.72
C LYS A 140 -4.01 -4.54 -13.07
N ARG A 141 -2.74 -4.14 -12.99
CA ARG A 141 -2.29 -2.89 -12.34
C ARG A 141 -1.89 -1.81 -13.35
N GLY A 142 -1.86 -2.12 -14.65
CA GLY A 142 -1.48 -1.18 -15.70
C GLY A 142 -0.60 -1.81 -16.78
N HIS A 143 -0.28 -0.99 -17.78
CA HIS A 143 0.60 -1.34 -18.90
C HIS A 143 2.06 -1.09 -18.53
N PHE A 144 2.62 -2.00 -17.74
CA PHE A 144 4.04 -1.99 -17.40
C PHE A 144 4.53 -3.41 -17.12
N SER A 145 5.81 -3.62 -17.35
CA SER A 145 6.49 -4.85 -16.96
C SER A 145 6.68 -4.87 -15.45
N ALA A 146 6.26 -5.94 -14.79
CA ALA A 146 6.37 -6.11 -13.34
C ALA A 146 7.21 -7.34 -13.01
N TYR A 147 8.25 -7.14 -12.19
CA TYR A 147 9.09 -8.22 -11.69
C TYR A 147 8.88 -8.38 -10.19
N ASN A 148 8.76 -9.64 -9.74
CA ASN A 148 8.72 -9.96 -8.32
C ASN A 148 10.14 -10.23 -7.82
N CYS A 149 10.52 -9.62 -6.70
CA CYS A 149 11.80 -9.85 -6.03
C CYS A 149 11.61 -9.96 -4.52
N GLY A 150 12.57 -10.59 -3.85
CA GLY A 150 12.55 -10.81 -2.42
C GLY A 150 11.98 -12.15 -2.01
N THR A 151 11.48 -12.22 -0.77
CA THR A 151 10.98 -13.47 -0.18
C THR A 151 9.48 -13.59 -0.40
N THR A 152 8.96 -14.79 -0.65
CA THR A 152 7.52 -15.04 -0.69
C THR A 152 7.18 -16.30 0.09
N MET A 153 6.02 -16.30 0.73
CA MET A 153 5.40 -17.49 1.32
C MET A 153 4.00 -17.62 0.72
N GLY A 154 3.73 -18.70 0.00
CA GLY A 154 2.46 -18.88 -0.71
C GLY A 154 2.24 -20.28 -1.28
N MET A 155 0.98 -20.57 -1.63
CA MET A 155 0.48 -21.75 -2.36
C MET A 155 1.12 -23.11 -2.02
N GLY A 156 1.20 -23.45 -0.73
CA GLY A 156 1.61 -24.79 -0.29
C GLY A 156 3.11 -24.97 0.00
N ASN A 157 3.92 -23.93 -0.18
CA ASN A 157 5.31 -23.97 0.27
C ASN A 157 5.37 -23.97 1.81
N ARG A 158 6.03 -24.99 2.38
CA ARG A 158 6.27 -25.10 3.83
C ARG A 158 7.28 -24.08 4.37
N PHE A 159 8.10 -23.52 3.47
CA PHE A 159 9.15 -22.57 3.79
C PHE A 159 9.10 -21.36 2.85
N PRO A 160 9.52 -20.17 3.32
CA PRO A 160 9.73 -19.00 2.47
C PRO A 160 10.69 -19.29 1.32
N VAL A 161 10.38 -18.78 0.14
CA VAL A 161 11.18 -18.95 -1.08
C VAL A 161 11.66 -17.59 -1.58
N PHE A 162 12.90 -17.53 -2.03
CA PHE A 162 13.43 -16.37 -2.74
C PHE A 162 12.95 -16.35 -4.19
N MET A 163 12.31 -15.26 -4.58
CA MET A 163 11.90 -15.03 -5.96
C MET A 163 13.14 -14.73 -6.79
N ASN A 164 13.39 -15.56 -7.80
CA ASN A 164 14.52 -15.41 -8.71
C ASN A 164 14.04 -14.81 -10.05
N PRO A 165 14.35 -13.54 -10.34
CA PRO A 165 13.98 -12.89 -11.60
C PRO A 165 14.87 -13.30 -12.80
N LYS A 166 15.64 -14.39 -12.67
CA LYS A 166 16.47 -14.98 -13.74
C LYS A 166 17.40 -13.93 -14.36
N ALA A 167 17.33 -13.76 -15.69
CA ALA A 167 18.18 -12.86 -16.46
C ALA A 167 18.09 -11.38 -16.02
N LYS A 168 17.01 -10.98 -15.33
CA LYS A 168 16.83 -9.60 -14.86
C LYS A 168 17.33 -9.38 -13.42
N ARG A 169 17.99 -10.39 -12.82
CA ARG A 169 18.55 -10.28 -11.47
C ARG A 169 19.56 -9.13 -11.30
N PRO A 170 20.52 -8.90 -12.21
CA PRO A 170 21.47 -7.79 -12.05
C PRO A 170 20.77 -6.43 -12.03
N LEU A 171 19.83 -6.21 -12.94
CA LEU A 171 18.99 -5.01 -13.00
C LEU A 171 18.24 -4.78 -11.68
N ILE A 172 17.56 -5.82 -11.19
CA ILE A 172 16.77 -5.69 -9.98
C ILE A 172 17.66 -5.42 -8.78
N GLN A 173 18.81 -6.09 -8.69
CA GLN A 173 19.76 -5.85 -7.60
C GLN A 173 20.27 -4.40 -7.62
N GLU A 174 20.62 -3.87 -8.80
CA GLU A 174 21.02 -2.46 -8.94
C GLU A 174 19.93 -1.50 -8.43
N LEU A 175 18.67 -1.74 -8.78
CA LEU A 175 17.56 -0.92 -8.32
C LEU A 175 17.31 -1.07 -6.80
N LEU A 176 17.52 -2.25 -6.24
CA LEU A 176 17.42 -2.48 -4.79
C LEU A 176 18.55 -1.79 -4.01
N ASP A 177 19.74 -1.71 -4.60
CA ASP A 177 20.92 -1.10 -3.99
C ASP A 177 20.98 0.43 -4.18
N ALA A 178 20.21 0.97 -5.12
CA ALA A 178 20.14 2.40 -5.36
C ALA A 178 19.49 3.16 -4.18
N LYS A 179 20.24 4.15 -3.67
CA LYS A 179 19.85 5.04 -2.56
C LYS A 179 18.40 5.55 -2.61
N PRO A 180 17.87 6.08 -3.73
CA PRO A 180 16.52 6.62 -3.74
C PRO A 180 15.45 5.55 -3.42
N PHE A 181 15.63 4.30 -3.85
CA PHE A 181 14.69 3.22 -3.52
C PHE A 181 14.80 2.78 -2.06
N GLN A 182 16.02 2.70 -1.52
CA GLN A 182 16.22 2.40 -0.10
C GLN A 182 15.55 3.44 0.79
N ARG A 183 15.64 4.71 0.40
CA ARG A 183 14.99 5.80 1.12
C ARG A 183 13.47 5.71 1.06
N MET A 184 12.89 5.46 -0.11
CA MET A 184 11.45 5.23 -0.26
C MET A 184 10.96 4.07 0.62
N ALA A 185 11.65 2.92 0.57
CA ALA A 185 11.30 1.74 1.36
C ALA A 185 11.45 1.99 2.88
N SER A 186 12.48 2.74 3.28
CA SER A 186 12.70 3.16 4.66
C SER A 186 11.61 4.12 5.13
N TYR A 187 11.21 5.07 4.29
CA TYR A 187 10.11 6.00 4.59
C TYR A 187 8.81 5.22 4.84
N GLN A 188 8.43 4.33 3.93
CA GLN A 188 7.24 3.49 4.10
C GLN A 188 7.26 2.67 5.39
N SER A 189 8.42 2.07 5.72
CA SER A 189 8.58 1.32 6.97
C SER A 189 8.39 2.23 8.19
N ARG A 190 8.95 3.45 8.17
CA ARG A 190 8.83 4.42 9.26
C ARG A 190 7.43 4.98 9.39
N THR A 191 6.76 5.32 8.29
CA THR A 191 5.35 5.74 8.26
C THR A 191 4.47 4.67 8.92
N PHE A 192 4.69 3.39 8.63
CA PHE A 192 3.91 2.31 9.22
C PHE A 192 4.04 2.24 10.76
N ILE A 193 5.26 2.49 11.29
CA ILE A 193 5.53 2.55 12.74
C ILE A 193 4.89 3.77 13.37
N LEU A 194 5.23 4.95 12.83
CA LEU A 194 4.98 6.24 13.47
C LEU A 194 3.51 6.64 13.39
N LEU A 195 2.82 6.22 12.33
CA LEU A 195 1.50 6.75 11.99
C LEU A 195 0.36 5.74 12.05
N TRP A 196 0.63 4.45 12.23
CA TRP A 196 -0.47 3.47 12.15
C TRP A 196 -0.37 2.36 13.18
N ALA A 197 0.67 1.52 13.09
CA ALA A 197 0.60 0.20 13.68
C ALA A 197 1.92 -0.23 14.34
N PRO A 198 2.39 0.48 15.39
CA PRO A 198 3.67 0.19 16.05
C PRO A 198 3.73 -1.25 16.60
N ARG A 199 2.60 -1.78 17.08
CA ARG A 199 2.51 -3.17 17.56
C ARG A 199 2.67 -4.20 16.45
N VAL A 200 2.07 -3.92 15.28
CA VAL A 200 2.20 -4.79 14.11
C VAL A 200 3.62 -4.72 13.57
N TYR A 201 4.24 -3.54 13.62
CA TYR A 201 5.64 -3.39 13.26
C TYR A 201 6.57 -4.21 14.16
N ALA A 202 6.41 -4.12 15.49
CA ALA A 202 7.22 -4.88 16.44
C ALA A 202 7.11 -6.39 16.18
N GLU A 203 5.90 -6.88 15.85
CA GLU A 203 5.71 -8.27 15.44
C GLU A 203 6.45 -8.60 14.14
N TYR A 204 6.36 -7.74 13.11
CA TYR A 204 7.12 -7.93 11.87
C TYR A 204 8.63 -7.95 12.12
N GLU A 205 9.15 -7.04 12.94
CA GLU A 205 10.56 -6.99 13.30
C GLU A 205 11.02 -8.27 13.99
N HIS A 206 10.25 -8.73 14.98
CA HIS A 206 10.52 -9.98 15.69
C HIS A 206 10.53 -11.18 14.74
N VAL A 207 9.45 -11.37 13.97
CA VAL A 207 9.31 -12.49 13.03
C VAL A 207 10.41 -12.45 11.97
N ASN A 208 10.72 -11.28 11.42
CA ASN A 208 11.78 -11.13 10.44
C ASN A 208 13.16 -11.44 11.04
N GLY A 209 13.44 -11.01 12.27
CA GLY A 209 14.67 -11.34 12.97
C GLY A 209 14.86 -12.86 13.07
N VAL A 210 13.82 -13.56 13.50
CA VAL A 210 13.80 -15.03 13.59
C VAL A 210 14.00 -15.68 12.21
N LEU A 211 13.32 -15.19 11.18
CA LEU A 211 13.44 -15.72 9.81
C LEU A 211 14.84 -15.50 9.23
N ARG A 212 15.43 -14.31 9.44
CA ARG A 212 16.77 -13.98 8.97
C ARG A 212 17.82 -14.86 9.65
N GLN A 213 17.69 -15.10 10.96
CA GLN A 213 18.59 -15.97 11.70
C GLN A 213 18.49 -17.43 11.24
N LYS A 214 17.27 -17.97 11.11
CA LYS A 214 17.06 -19.38 10.79
C LYS A 214 17.29 -19.73 9.32
N MET A 215 16.93 -18.84 8.39
CA MET A 215 16.91 -19.14 6.96
C MET A 215 17.92 -18.33 6.15
N ARG A 216 18.73 -17.48 6.81
CA ARG A 216 19.73 -16.63 6.16
C ARG A 216 19.13 -15.74 5.06
N ILE A 217 17.87 -15.32 5.27
CA ILE A 217 17.13 -14.47 4.34
C ILE A 217 17.73 -13.06 4.37
N ARG A 218 17.99 -12.48 3.20
CA ARG A 218 18.38 -11.07 3.05
C ARG A 218 17.16 -10.16 2.92
N PRO A 219 17.21 -8.94 3.49
CA PRO A 219 16.21 -7.92 3.21
C PRO A 219 16.29 -7.44 1.75
N ASN A 220 15.17 -6.92 1.23
CA ASN A 220 15.16 -6.32 -0.11
C ASN A 220 15.85 -4.96 -0.12
N PHE A 221 15.65 -4.15 0.93
CA PHE A 221 16.29 -2.85 1.10
C PHE A 221 16.92 -2.77 2.48
N ALA A 222 18.09 -2.14 2.56
CA ALA A 222 18.63 -1.72 3.84
C ALA A 222 17.63 -0.79 4.55
N GLY A 223 17.36 -1.06 5.84
CA GLY A 223 16.41 -0.26 6.63
C GLY A 223 14.92 -0.55 6.42
N SER A 224 14.54 -1.46 5.50
CA SER A 224 13.14 -1.86 5.33
C SER A 224 12.79 -3.11 6.14
N ILE A 225 11.62 -3.08 6.79
CA ILE A 225 11.06 -4.23 7.50
C ILE A 225 10.30 -5.17 6.57
N PHE A 226 9.90 -4.71 5.38
CA PHE A 226 9.06 -5.51 4.51
C PHE A 226 9.88 -6.47 3.65
N LEU A 227 9.67 -7.77 3.87
CA LEU A 227 10.39 -8.86 3.17
C LEU A 227 9.90 -9.08 1.73
N VAL A 228 8.70 -8.59 1.40
CA VAL A 228 8.09 -8.75 0.07
C VAL A 228 7.78 -7.38 -0.49
N GLN A 229 8.39 -7.06 -1.63
CA GLN A 229 8.00 -5.91 -2.43
C GLN A 229 7.55 -6.39 -3.79
N ARG A 230 6.32 -5.99 -4.17
CA ARG A 230 5.72 -6.38 -5.45
C ARG A 230 5.69 -5.16 -6.35
N SER A 231 6.41 -5.26 -7.47
CA SER A 231 6.56 -4.26 -8.54
C SER A 231 7.78 -3.34 -8.39
N ILE A 232 8.72 -3.52 -9.32
CA ILE A 232 9.56 -2.45 -9.85
C ILE A 232 8.87 -2.04 -11.16
N LEU A 233 8.62 -0.74 -11.34
CA LEU A 233 7.79 -0.18 -12.41
C LEU A 233 8.68 0.45 -13.48
N ALA A 234 8.51 0.07 -14.74
CA ALA A 234 9.00 0.86 -15.87
C ALA A 234 7.82 1.07 -16.83
N ARG A 235 7.44 2.33 -17.06
CA ARG A 235 6.36 2.69 -17.99
C ARG A 235 6.91 2.67 -19.41
N THR A 236 6.12 2.18 -20.34
CA THR A 236 6.35 2.37 -21.78
C THR A 236 5.80 3.74 -22.19
N SER A 237 6.67 4.62 -22.69
CA SER A 237 6.25 5.87 -23.32
C SER A 237 5.56 5.55 -24.65
N GLY A 238 4.24 5.70 -24.70
CA GLY A 238 3.45 5.56 -25.92
C GLY A 238 2.14 6.33 -25.82
N ARG A 239 2.05 7.40 -26.64
CA ARG A 239 0.97 8.39 -26.83
C ARG A 239 0.89 9.53 -25.81
N THR A 240 1.44 10.67 -26.27
CA THR A 240 1.06 12.02 -25.88
C THR A 240 -0.39 12.30 -26.27
N SER A 241 -1.27 12.50 -25.29
CA SER A 241 -2.47 13.31 -25.46
C SER A 241 -2.25 14.59 -24.65
N THR A 242 -2.41 15.71 -25.33
CA THR A 242 -2.39 17.07 -24.78
C THR A 242 -3.51 17.21 -23.77
N GLU A 243 -3.18 17.26 -22.48
CA GLU A 243 -4.08 17.80 -21.47
C GLU A 243 -3.30 18.37 -20.29
N THR A 244 -3.82 19.49 -19.82
CA THR A 244 -3.18 20.57 -19.08
C THR A 244 -2.75 20.15 -17.67
N SER A 245 -1.47 20.39 -17.36
CA SER A 245 -0.84 20.54 -16.05
C SER A 245 -1.53 19.93 -14.81
N SER A 246 -1.22 18.66 -14.55
CA SER A 246 -0.93 18.15 -13.20
C SER A 246 -0.33 16.74 -13.33
N THR A 247 0.99 16.68 -13.54
CA THR A 247 1.75 15.45 -13.72
C THR A 247 1.84 14.70 -12.39
N GLY A 248 0.83 13.88 -12.09
CA GLY A 248 0.83 12.98 -10.94
C GLY A 248 1.81 11.81 -11.15
N LEU A 249 2.86 11.77 -10.33
CA LEU A 249 3.86 10.70 -10.32
C LEU A 249 3.30 9.49 -9.56
N LEU A 250 3.03 8.37 -10.25
CA LEU A 250 2.58 7.12 -9.61
C LEU A 250 3.73 6.10 -9.60
N VAL A 251 4.74 6.36 -8.77
CA VAL A 251 5.76 5.35 -8.41
C VAL A 251 5.20 4.50 -7.27
N GLY A 252 4.47 3.44 -7.64
CA GLY A 252 3.97 2.45 -6.70
C GLY A 252 5.04 1.44 -6.28
N VAL A 253 5.87 1.80 -5.31
CA VAL A 253 6.57 0.81 -4.47
C VAL A 253 5.56 0.40 -3.39
N LEU A 254 5.00 -0.80 -3.48
CA LEU A 254 4.03 -1.31 -2.51
C LEU A 254 4.62 -2.52 -1.79
N SER A 255 5.08 -2.32 -0.56
CA SER A 255 5.09 -3.38 0.44
C SER A 255 3.64 -3.61 0.88
N GLN A 256 3.09 -4.80 0.66
CA GLN A 256 1.81 -5.15 1.28
C GLN A 256 2.04 -5.23 2.79
N PRO A 257 1.31 -4.42 3.56
CA PRO A 257 0.24 -5.02 4.32
C PRO A 257 -1.07 -4.30 3.96
N TRP A 258 -2.04 -5.08 3.47
CA TRP A 258 -3.43 -4.67 3.21
C TRP A 258 -3.67 -3.76 1.99
N VAL A 259 -4.27 -4.35 0.95
CA VAL A 259 -4.93 -3.60 -0.15
C VAL A 259 -6.34 -4.16 -0.31
N GLY A 260 -7.32 -3.30 -0.10
CA GLY A 260 -8.73 -3.55 -0.36
C GLY A 260 -9.63 -2.62 0.45
N LEU A 261 -9.63 -1.31 0.18
CA LEU A 261 -10.55 -0.38 0.84
C LEU A 261 -11.27 0.60 -0.10
N THR A 262 -11.14 0.48 -1.42
CA THR A 262 -11.67 1.52 -2.34
C THR A 262 -13.04 1.21 -2.95
N ARG A 263 -13.72 0.10 -2.63
CA ARG A 263 -15.05 -0.20 -3.21
C ARG A 263 -16.15 -0.70 -2.26
N ASP A 264 -15.83 -1.06 -1.01
CA ASP A 264 -16.84 -1.62 -0.08
C ASP A 264 -17.84 -0.59 0.48
N ILE A 265 -17.65 0.71 0.22
CA ILE A 265 -18.58 1.76 0.67
C ILE A 265 -19.86 1.81 -0.21
N ALA A 266 -19.87 1.20 -1.40
CA ALA A 266 -20.88 1.48 -2.43
C ALA A 266 -22.16 0.62 -2.43
N ARG A 267 -22.45 -0.24 -1.44
CA ARG A 267 -23.66 -1.11 -1.51
C ARG A 267 -24.54 -1.24 -0.27
N SER A 268 -24.37 -0.42 0.77
CA SER A 268 -25.25 -0.54 1.96
C SER A 268 -26.59 0.21 1.88
N SER A 269 -26.98 0.74 0.72
CA SER A 269 -28.19 1.56 0.57
C SER A 269 -28.96 1.22 -0.71
N PHE A 270 -29.36 -0.05 -0.87
CA PHE A 270 -30.42 -0.44 -1.80
C PHE A 270 -31.06 -1.76 -1.33
N CYS A 271 -31.96 -1.66 -0.35
CA CYS A 271 -33.06 -2.59 -0.09
C CYS A 271 -33.95 -1.92 0.97
N GLY A 272 -34.93 -1.16 0.52
CA GLY A 272 -35.81 -0.38 1.38
C GLY A 272 -36.90 0.31 0.58
N SER A 273 -37.72 -0.50 -0.11
CA SER A 273 -39.10 -0.23 -0.54
C SER A 273 -39.63 -1.49 -1.21
#